data_AF-A0A2A4X0S5-F1
#
_entry.id   AF-A0A2A4X0S5-F1
#
_cell.length_a   1.000
_cell.length_b   1.000
_cell.length_c   1.000
_cell.angle_alpha   90.00
_cell.angle_beta   90.00
_cell.angle_gamma   90.00
#
_symmetry.space_group_name_H-M   'P 1'
#
loop_
_entity.id
_entity.type
_entity.pdbx_description
1 polymer ?
#
loop_
_entity_poly.entity_id
_entity_poly.type
_entity_poly.pdbx_seq_one_letter_code
_entity_poly.pdbx_strand_id
1 'polypeptide(L)'
;MDNGKKILNTVRDAMAVGLSELVSEALSDANMKIVNEPAGRRSRNLNLMNERSAVLERFAVNMRAHFDELTGVVEKEVNVLGYGSLSLVEEEDLEAIIAMEGMISHARNCDISEYLSFTTRFDTLFYGMRIDESNNPMDPEQIGEAFKEAVRPLGMTATELLITYRKFNSGVFHNLEKALTEANNILVDNKVLPDLDMAARSRTEQQNKRSSRPQKINPTDRAFATAGAAAGGQQLLSVMQKLEPQNLSKSVGKLLEQESSADTLRAIDSESSDIVNLVTFLYEEIWNDKTVPIPVKELSRQNSNNNIENSLN
;
A
#
# COMPACT_ATOMS: atom_id res chain seq x y z
N MET A 1 27.66 17.46 -5.77
CA MET A 1 26.58 17.82 -4.83
C MET A 1 25.66 18.91 -5.38
N ASP A 2 26.19 19.95 -6.03
CA ASP A 2 25.38 21.08 -6.56
C ASP A 2 24.34 20.67 -7.62
N ASN A 3 24.71 19.77 -8.55
CA ASN A 3 23.79 19.31 -9.60
C ASN A 3 22.60 18.50 -9.05
N GLY A 4 22.82 17.63 -8.05
CA GLY A 4 21.75 16.83 -7.43
C GLY A 4 20.71 17.70 -6.72
N LYS A 5 21.19 18.72 -5.97
CA LYS A 5 20.31 19.71 -5.34
C LYS A 5 19.51 20.53 -6.36
N LYS A 6 20.13 20.90 -7.49
CA LYS A 6 19.42 21.61 -8.57
C LYS A 6 18.32 20.76 -9.21
N ILE A 7 18.61 19.48 -9.49
CA ILE A 7 17.63 18.54 -10.05
C ILE A 7 16.48 18.34 -9.05
N LEU A 8 16.81 18.12 -7.78
CA LEU A 8 15.83 17.99 -6.71
C LEU A 8 14.91 19.20 -6.61
N ASN A 9 15.46 20.42 -6.60
CA ASN A 9 14.67 21.65 -6.56
C ASN A 9 13.76 21.78 -7.79
N THR A 10 14.22 21.34 -8.96
CA THR A 10 13.41 21.35 -10.19
C THR A 10 12.22 20.39 -10.07
N VAL A 11 12.46 19.17 -9.59
CA VAL A 11 11.38 18.19 -9.34
C VAL A 11 10.43 18.70 -8.27
N ARG A 12 10.95 19.21 -7.15
CA ARG A 12 10.18 19.81 -6.05
C ARG A 12 9.24 20.90 -6.56
N ASP A 13 9.77 21.87 -7.30
CA ASP A 13 8.98 23.02 -7.75
C ASP A 13 7.92 22.61 -8.77
N ALA A 14 8.25 21.69 -9.68
CA ALA A 14 7.28 21.13 -10.63
C ALA A 14 6.15 20.36 -9.91
N MET A 15 6.49 19.45 -8.99
CA MET A 15 5.52 18.63 -8.28
C MET A 15 4.65 19.43 -7.32
N ALA A 16 5.22 20.43 -6.63
CA ALA A 16 4.46 21.34 -5.78
C ALA A 16 3.41 22.11 -6.59
N VAL A 17 3.72 22.52 -7.83
CA VAL A 17 2.76 23.20 -8.72
C VAL A 17 1.73 22.22 -9.26
N GLY A 18 2.17 21.12 -9.88
CA GLY A 18 1.28 20.14 -10.53
C GLY A 18 0.29 19.50 -9.55
N LEU A 19 0.75 19.09 -8.36
CA LEU A 19 -0.15 18.54 -7.34
C LEU A 19 -1.10 19.62 -6.80
N SER A 20 -0.65 20.88 -6.65
CA SER A 20 -1.52 21.97 -6.21
C SER A 20 -2.65 22.25 -7.21
N GLU A 21 -2.41 22.10 -8.51
CA GLU A 21 -3.47 22.23 -9.53
C GLU A 21 -4.53 21.15 -9.36
N LEU A 22 -4.12 19.89 -9.16
CA LEU A 22 -5.03 18.77 -8.89
C LEU A 22 -5.82 18.99 -7.59
N VAL A 23 -5.16 19.47 -6.53
CA VAL A 23 -5.81 19.83 -5.26
C VAL A 23 -6.83 20.96 -5.46
N SER A 24 -6.51 21.96 -6.28
CA SER A 24 -7.39 23.10 -6.56
C SER A 24 -8.70 22.66 -7.23
N GLU A 25 -8.60 21.74 -8.20
CA GLU A 25 -9.76 21.14 -8.86
C GLU A 25 -10.57 20.30 -7.87
N ALA A 26 -9.90 19.44 -7.08
CA ALA A 26 -10.53 18.62 -6.05
C ALA A 26 -11.29 19.46 -5.00
N LEU A 27 -10.73 20.59 -4.55
CA LEU A 27 -11.38 21.50 -3.61
C LEU A 27 -12.59 22.21 -4.22
N SER A 28 -12.52 22.59 -5.50
CA SER A 28 -13.68 23.15 -6.22
C SER A 28 -14.83 22.14 -6.27
N ASP A 29 -14.50 20.90 -6.58
CA ASP A 29 -15.42 19.77 -6.62
C ASP A 29 -16.02 19.43 -5.24
N ALA A 30 -15.19 19.49 -4.19
CA ALA A 30 -15.63 19.32 -2.81
C ALA A 30 -16.60 20.44 -2.41
N ASN A 31 -16.26 21.69 -2.70
CA ASN A 31 -17.11 22.84 -2.42
C ASN A 31 -18.46 22.71 -3.12
N MET A 32 -18.49 22.31 -4.39
CA MET A 32 -19.74 22.10 -5.12
C MET A 32 -20.61 21.02 -4.46
N LYS A 33 -20.02 19.92 -3.99
CA LYS A 33 -20.76 18.87 -3.27
C LYS A 33 -21.27 19.35 -1.91
N ILE A 34 -20.43 20.03 -1.12
CA ILE A 34 -20.78 20.54 0.22
C ILE A 34 -21.92 21.57 0.14
N VAL A 35 -21.86 22.48 -0.84
CA VAL A 35 -22.91 23.50 -1.03
C VAL A 35 -24.26 22.88 -1.43
N ASN A 36 -24.22 21.78 -2.19
CA ASN A 36 -25.40 21.05 -2.66
C ASN A 36 -26.00 20.06 -1.64
N GLU A 37 -25.33 19.81 -0.50
CA GLU A 37 -25.90 18.98 0.59
C GLU A 37 -27.07 19.70 1.29
N PRO A 38 -28.09 18.95 1.77
CA PRO A 38 -29.22 19.50 2.52
C PRO A 38 -28.77 20.33 3.73
N ALA A 39 -29.50 21.43 4.00
CA ALA A 39 -29.17 22.45 5.01
C ALA A 39 -28.90 21.94 6.43
N GLY A 40 -29.38 20.74 6.79
CA GLY A 40 -29.14 20.13 8.09
C GLY A 40 -27.72 19.60 8.32
N ARG A 41 -26.89 19.46 7.26
CA ARG A 41 -25.51 18.92 7.33
C ARG A 41 -24.42 19.94 6.98
N ARG A 42 -24.78 21.18 6.64
CA ARG A 42 -23.83 22.22 6.24
C ARG A 42 -23.33 22.99 7.45
N SER A 43 -22.01 23.18 7.57
CA SER A 43 -21.47 24.20 8.46
C SER A 43 -21.91 25.57 7.93
N ARG A 44 -22.53 26.36 8.80
CA ARG A 44 -23.12 27.67 8.43
C ARG A 44 -22.05 28.72 8.03
N ASN A 45 -20.76 28.41 8.17
CA ASN A 45 -19.65 29.36 8.05
C ASN A 45 -18.48 28.91 7.15
N LEU A 46 -18.43 27.67 6.66
CA LEU A 46 -17.30 27.22 5.85
C LEU A 46 -17.50 27.63 4.38
N ASN A 47 -16.73 28.62 3.92
CA ASN A 47 -16.63 28.93 2.50
C ASN A 47 -15.29 28.42 1.97
N LEU A 48 -15.26 27.13 1.60
CA LEU A 48 -14.06 26.44 1.12
C LEU A 48 -13.42 27.18 -0.05
N MET A 49 -14.23 27.89 -0.84
CA MET A 49 -13.75 28.68 -1.98
C MET A 49 -12.93 29.92 -1.56
N ASN A 50 -13.25 30.54 -0.42
CA ASN A 50 -12.50 31.68 0.10
C ASN A 50 -11.15 31.23 0.68
N GLU A 51 -11.15 30.08 1.37
CA GLU A 51 -9.95 29.50 1.97
C GLU A 51 -9.09 28.73 0.96
N ARG A 52 -9.59 28.48 -0.26
CA ARG A 52 -8.91 27.67 -1.28
C ARG A 52 -7.48 28.14 -1.53
N SER A 53 -7.27 29.43 -1.73
CA SER A 53 -5.92 29.98 -1.97
C SER A 53 -4.99 29.71 -0.80
N ALA A 54 -5.48 29.86 0.44
CA ALA A 54 -4.69 29.62 1.63
C ALA A 54 -4.40 28.12 1.84
N VAL A 55 -5.34 27.22 1.51
CA VAL A 55 -5.12 25.77 1.53
C VAL A 55 -4.06 25.38 0.50
N LEU A 56 -4.13 25.90 -0.72
CA LEU A 56 -3.15 25.62 -1.77
C LEU A 56 -1.75 26.11 -1.40
N GLU A 57 -1.65 27.30 -0.81
CA GLU A 57 -0.38 27.84 -0.32
C GLU A 57 0.21 26.93 0.76
N ARG A 58 -0.59 26.55 1.78
CA ARG A 58 -0.14 25.62 2.83
C ARG A 58 0.27 24.26 2.27
N PHE A 59 -0.53 23.69 1.38
CA PHE A 59 -0.23 22.40 0.74
C PHE A 59 1.10 22.47 -0.02
N ALA A 60 1.30 23.50 -0.82
CA ALA A 60 2.54 23.67 -1.58
C ALA A 60 3.76 23.90 -0.66
N VAL A 61 3.58 24.58 0.48
CA VAL A 61 4.64 24.73 1.51
C VAL A 61 4.97 23.39 2.14
N ASN A 62 3.96 22.61 2.56
CA ASN A 62 4.15 21.29 3.16
C ASN A 62 4.84 20.32 2.20
N MET A 63 4.41 20.30 0.92
CA MET A 63 5.07 19.51 -0.11
C MET A 63 6.54 19.89 -0.28
N ARG A 64 6.86 21.19 -0.40
CA ARG A 64 8.25 21.65 -0.50
C ARG A 64 9.07 21.26 0.73
N ALA A 65 8.49 21.33 1.92
CA ALA A 65 9.16 20.94 3.16
C ALA A 65 9.58 19.47 3.12
N HIS A 66 8.74 18.54 2.64
CA HIS A 66 9.11 17.13 2.48
C HIS A 66 10.32 16.93 1.56
N PHE A 67 10.42 17.70 0.47
CA PHE A 67 11.62 17.67 -0.39
C PHE A 67 12.85 18.30 0.29
N ASP A 68 12.67 19.39 1.03
CA ASP A 68 13.75 20.10 1.69
C ASP A 68 14.36 19.30 2.85
N GLU A 69 13.57 18.47 3.54
CA GLU A 69 14.04 17.53 4.58
C GLU A 69 15.12 16.59 4.03
N LEU A 70 15.04 16.19 2.75
CA LEU A 70 16.04 15.33 2.11
C LEU A 70 17.38 16.03 1.86
N THR A 71 17.41 17.37 1.86
CA THR A 71 18.64 18.14 1.66
C THR A 71 19.35 18.54 2.95
N GLY A 72 18.75 18.21 4.10
CA GLY A 72 19.26 18.58 5.43
C GLY A 72 19.22 20.09 5.72
N VAL A 73 18.36 20.85 5.03
CA VAL A 73 18.24 22.32 5.23
C VAL A 73 17.32 22.68 6.39
N VAL A 74 16.59 21.73 6.96
CA VAL A 74 15.79 21.94 8.16
C VAL A 74 16.49 21.27 9.33
N GLU A 75 17.10 22.07 10.22
CA GLU A 75 17.33 21.64 11.61
C GLU A 75 15.94 21.33 12.17
N LYS A 76 15.55 20.05 12.13
CA LYS A 76 14.38 19.59 12.83
C LYS A 76 14.71 19.79 14.30
N GLU A 77 14.16 20.84 14.92
CA GLU A 77 13.90 20.76 16.35
C GLU A 77 13.09 19.47 16.50
N VAL A 78 13.77 18.44 17.01
CA VAL A 78 13.13 17.18 17.30
C VAL A 78 12.08 17.52 18.33
N ASN A 79 10.84 17.66 17.87
CA ASN A 79 9.68 17.72 18.74
C ASN A 79 9.51 16.31 19.29
N VAL A 80 10.39 15.98 20.25
CA VAL A 80 10.31 14.80 21.08
C VAL A 80 8.95 14.90 21.74
N LEU A 81 8.01 14.09 21.25
CA LEU A 81 6.63 13.92 21.75
C LEU A 81 5.59 14.90 21.18
N GLY A 82 5.20 14.66 19.92
CA GLY A 82 3.83 14.87 19.45
C GLY A 82 2.81 13.87 20.00
N TYR A 83 3.09 13.18 21.12
CA TYR A 83 2.11 12.40 21.88
C TYR A 83 1.14 13.30 22.69
N GLY A 84 1.25 14.63 22.54
CA GLY A 84 0.58 15.64 23.36
C GLY A 84 -0.71 16.24 22.77
N SER A 85 -1.36 15.58 21.82
CA SER A 85 -2.71 15.94 21.37
C SER A 85 -3.51 14.67 21.05
N LEU A 86 -3.53 13.73 21.99
CA LEU A 86 -4.61 12.75 22.06
C LEU A 86 -5.87 13.46 22.55
N SER A 87 -6.36 14.42 21.74
CA SER A 87 -7.75 14.86 21.83
C SER A 87 -8.58 13.64 21.52
N LEU A 88 -9.61 13.37 22.31
CA LEU A 88 -10.55 12.29 22.06
C LEU A 88 -11.15 12.56 20.68
N VAL A 89 -10.66 11.84 19.67
CA VAL A 89 -11.17 11.89 18.30
C VAL A 89 -12.62 11.42 18.40
N GLU A 90 -13.57 12.30 18.10
CA GLU A 90 -14.98 11.91 18.08
C GLU A 90 -15.16 10.83 17.00
N GLU A 91 -16.14 9.92 17.16
CA GLU A 91 -16.34 8.80 16.23
C GLU A 91 -16.48 9.27 14.77
N GLU A 92 -17.02 10.47 14.59
CA GLU A 92 -17.19 11.11 13.28
C GLU A 92 -15.84 11.50 12.64
N ASP A 93 -14.87 11.98 13.43
CA ASP A 93 -13.52 12.29 12.94
C ASP A 93 -12.73 11.01 12.60
N LEU A 94 -13.02 9.90 13.29
CA LEU A 94 -12.40 8.61 13.02
C LEU A 94 -12.76 8.07 11.63
N GLU A 95 -14.01 8.27 11.17
CA GLU A 95 -14.41 7.86 9.81
C GLU A 95 -13.56 8.56 8.74
N ALA A 96 -13.37 9.88 8.87
CA ALA A 96 -12.56 10.65 7.92
C ALA A 96 -11.09 10.21 7.93
N ILE A 97 -10.53 9.92 9.12
CA ILE A 97 -9.17 9.41 9.26
C ILE A 97 -9.02 8.05 8.58
N ILE A 98 -9.89 7.08 8.90
CA ILE A 98 -9.87 5.73 8.30
C ILE A 98 -10.03 5.81 6.78
N ALA A 99 -10.90 6.70 6.30
CA ALA A 99 -11.10 6.91 4.88
C ALA A 99 -9.82 7.39 4.18
N MET A 100 -9.09 8.34 4.77
CA MET A 100 -7.81 8.80 4.22
C MET A 100 -6.78 7.67 4.19
N GLU A 101 -6.63 6.90 5.27
CA GLU A 101 -5.68 5.79 5.31
C GLU A 101 -6.00 4.70 4.28
N GLY A 102 -7.29 4.40 4.09
CA GLY A 102 -7.73 3.49 3.03
C GLY A 102 -7.42 4.01 1.62
N MET A 103 -7.56 5.32 1.39
CA MET A 103 -7.23 5.96 0.11
C MET A 103 -5.72 5.95 -0.15
N ILE A 104 -4.90 6.23 0.85
CA ILE A 104 -3.43 6.15 0.78
C ILE A 104 -2.99 4.74 0.43
N SER A 105 -3.50 3.74 1.16
CA SER A 105 -3.20 2.33 0.93
C SER A 105 -3.60 1.90 -0.49
N HIS A 106 -4.76 2.34 -0.97
CA HIS A 106 -5.20 2.07 -2.34
C HIS A 106 -4.28 2.71 -3.38
N ALA A 107 -3.96 4.00 -3.23
CA ALA A 107 -3.10 4.74 -4.14
C ALA A 107 -1.70 4.12 -4.26
N ARG A 108 -1.11 3.66 -3.15
CA ARG A 108 0.20 2.99 -3.14
C ARG A 108 0.22 1.70 -3.96
N ASN A 109 -0.91 1.01 -4.07
CA ASN A 109 -1.03 -0.26 -4.78
C ASN A 109 -1.46 -0.13 -6.25
N CYS A 110 -1.91 1.05 -6.70
CA CYS A 110 -2.34 1.26 -8.08
C CYS A 110 -1.18 1.55 -9.04
N ASP A 111 -0.24 2.41 -8.64
CA ASP A 111 0.73 3.03 -9.56
C ASP A 111 2.17 2.52 -9.34
N ILE A 112 2.31 1.21 -9.11
CA ILE A 112 3.57 0.58 -8.65
C ILE A 112 4.74 0.83 -9.61
N SER A 113 4.52 0.82 -10.93
CA SER A 113 5.60 0.90 -11.92
C SER A 113 6.25 2.29 -11.97
N GLU A 114 5.45 3.35 -12.08
CA GLU A 114 5.94 4.73 -12.13
C GLU A 114 6.54 5.14 -10.78
N TYR A 115 5.89 4.74 -9.69
CA TYR A 115 6.41 4.96 -8.33
C TYR A 115 7.76 4.29 -8.12
N LEU A 116 7.92 3.00 -8.44
CA LEU A 116 9.18 2.28 -8.25
C LEU A 116 10.30 2.88 -9.11
N SER A 117 9.97 3.29 -10.33
CA SER A 117 10.90 3.92 -11.26
C SER A 117 11.35 5.29 -10.74
N PHE A 118 10.41 6.08 -10.22
CA PHE A 118 10.70 7.36 -9.58
C PHE A 118 11.57 7.16 -8.35
N THR A 119 11.17 6.33 -7.40
CA THR A 119 11.92 6.03 -6.17
C THR A 119 13.33 5.58 -6.48
N THR A 120 13.51 4.69 -7.46
CA THR A 120 14.84 4.21 -7.88
C THR A 120 15.70 5.33 -8.45
N ARG A 121 15.16 6.17 -9.35
CA ARG A 121 15.91 7.32 -9.90
C ARG A 121 16.23 8.34 -8.82
N PHE A 122 15.26 8.63 -7.97
CA PHE A 122 15.34 9.64 -6.93
C PHE A 122 16.34 9.25 -5.83
N ASP A 123 16.38 7.98 -5.43
CA ASP A 123 17.38 7.42 -4.50
C ASP A 123 18.82 7.70 -4.94
N THR A 124 19.10 7.62 -6.25
CA THR A 124 20.45 7.89 -6.76
C THR A 124 20.93 9.35 -6.61
N LEU A 125 20.03 10.28 -6.29
CA LEU A 125 20.39 11.67 -6.03
C LEU A 125 21.04 11.87 -4.65
N PHE A 126 20.88 10.91 -3.74
CA PHE A 126 21.33 11.02 -2.35
C PHE A 126 22.43 10.01 -2.04
N TYR A 127 23.52 10.47 -1.42
CA TYR A 127 24.59 9.59 -0.94
C TYR A 127 24.40 9.33 0.56
N GLY A 128 24.17 8.08 0.96
CA GLY A 128 24.08 7.67 2.36
C GLY A 128 22.70 7.83 3.00
N MET A 129 21.68 8.19 2.22
CA MET A 129 20.27 8.15 2.60
C MET A 129 19.56 7.26 1.59
N ARG A 130 18.77 6.29 2.09
CA ARG A 130 17.91 5.47 1.25
C ARG A 130 16.53 6.11 1.20
N ILE A 131 15.97 6.22 0.00
CA ILE A 131 14.60 6.67 -0.20
C ILE A 131 13.64 5.48 -0.07
N ASP A 132 12.63 5.65 0.78
CA ASP A 132 11.53 4.71 1.00
C ASP A 132 10.21 5.46 1.21
N GLU A 133 9.13 4.72 1.50
CA GLU A 133 7.78 5.28 1.68
C GLU A 133 7.72 6.36 2.78
N SER A 134 8.60 6.29 3.78
CA SER A 134 8.59 7.18 4.95
C SER A 134 9.20 8.56 4.68
N ASN A 135 10.01 8.69 3.62
CA ASN A 135 10.72 9.93 3.31
C ASN A 135 10.56 10.39 1.86
N ASN A 136 9.95 9.58 0.99
CA ASN A 136 9.69 9.94 -0.39
C ASN A 136 8.53 10.97 -0.47
N PRO A 137 8.78 12.23 -0.89
CA PRO A 137 7.75 13.26 -0.94
C PRO A 137 6.60 12.96 -1.92
N MET A 138 6.82 12.04 -2.85
CA MET A 138 5.83 11.58 -3.82
C MET A 138 5.07 10.32 -3.36
N ASP A 139 5.36 9.82 -2.15
CA ASP A 139 4.57 8.75 -1.56
C ASP A 139 3.15 9.24 -1.23
N PRO A 140 2.10 8.43 -1.47
CA PRO A 140 0.73 8.79 -1.13
C PRO A 140 0.55 9.24 0.33
N GLU A 141 1.33 8.68 1.26
CA GLU A 141 1.26 9.05 2.68
C GLU A 141 1.79 10.47 2.93
N GLN A 142 2.92 10.85 2.31
CA GLN A 142 3.46 12.21 2.42
C GLN A 142 2.52 13.23 1.76
N ILE A 143 1.99 12.91 0.58
CA ILE A 143 1.03 13.76 -0.13
C ILE A 143 -0.28 13.92 0.68
N GLY A 144 -0.76 12.82 1.27
CA GLY A 144 -1.92 12.81 2.15
C GLY A 144 -1.71 13.65 3.41
N GLU A 145 -0.57 13.49 4.09
CA GLU A 145 -0.19 14.28 5.27
C GLU A 145 -0.10 15.78 4.96
N ALA A 146 0.58 16.15 3.86
CA ALA A 146 0.68 17.53 3.41
C ALA A 146 -0.71 18.17 3.21
N PHE A 147 -1.67 17.40 2.69
CA PHE A 147 -3.05 17.86 2.51
C PHE A 147 -3.83 17.92 3.82
N LYS A 148 -3.73 16.90 4.69
CA LYS A 148 -4.34 16.90 6.04
C LYS A 148 -3.94 18.16 6.81
N GLU A 149 -2.64 18.49 6.83
CA GLU A 149 -2.13 19.69 7.49
C GLU A 149 -2.63 20.99 6.84
N ALA A 150 -2.79 21.01 5.51
CA ALA A 150 -3.27 22.19 4.80
C ALA A 150 -4.74 22.52 5.08
N VAL A 151 -5.57 21.50 5.31
CA VAL A 151 -7.01 21.68 5.59
C VAL A 151 -7.34 21.74 7.09
N ARG A 152 -6.46 21.28 7.98
CA ARG A 152 -6.66 21.29 9.44
C ARG A 152 -7.15 22.64 9.99
N PRO A 153 -6.61 23.82 9.59
CA PRO A 153 -7.06 25.11 10.13
C PRO A 153 -8.49 25.51 9.78
N LEU A 154 -9.13 24.83 8.81
CA LEU A 154 -10.49 25.18 8.37
C LEU A 154 -11.56 24.74 9.37
N GLY A 155 -11.23 23.86 10.33
CA GLY A 155 -12.17 23.38 11.34
C GLY A 155 -13.43 22.76 10.74
N MET A 156 -13.27 21.98 9.66
CA MET A 156 -14.37 21.32 8.98
C MET A 156 -15.08 20.35 9.92
N THR A 157 -16.38 20.16 9.72
CA THR A 157 -17.07 19.02 10.34
C THR A 157 -16.57 17.72 9.73
N ALA A 158 -16.67 16.61 10.47
CA ALA A 158 -16.33 15.28 9.97
C ALA A 158 -16.95 14.94 8.60
N THR A 159 -18.21 15.32 8.37
CA THR A 159 -18.89 15.11 7.08
C THR A 159 -18.26 15.92 5.95
N GLU A 160 -17.96 17.20 6.18
CA GLU A 160 -17.31 18.08 5.19
C GLU A 160 -15.87 17.62 4.89
N LEU A 161 -15.16 17.19 5.93
CA LEU A 161 -13.81 16.65 5.83
C LEU A 161 -13.80 15.36 5.00
N LEU A 162 -14.74 14.44 5.25
CA LEU A 162 -14.89 13.20 4.50
C LEU A 162 -15.20 13.45 3.01
N ILE A 163 -16.09 14.40 2.71
CA ILE A 163 -16.37 14.81 1.32
C ILE A 163 -15.11 15.37 0.66
N THR A 164 -14.37 16.20 1.39
CA THR A 164 -13.12 16.82 0.92
C THR A 164 -12.06 15.76 0.64
N TYR A 165 -11.85 14.79 1.53
CA TYR A 165 -10.92 13.67 1.33
C TYR A 165 -11.31 12.77 0.16
N ARG A 166 -12.60 12.44 0.01
CA ARG A 166 -13.07 11.66 -1.15
C ARG A 166 -12.79 12.38 -2.46
N LYS A 167 -12.97 13.70 -2.50
CA LYS A 167 -12.69 14.51 -3.68
C LYS A 167 -11.20 14.65 -3.95
N PHE A 168 -10.40 14.83 -2.91
CA PHE A 168 -8.95 14.77 -2.99
C PHE A 168 -8.46 13.45 -3.58
N ASN A 169 -8.93 12.30 -3.10
CA ASN A 169 -8.57 11.00 -3.66
C ASN A 169 -8.89 10.91 -5.15
N SER A 170 -10.11 11.29 -5.56
CA SER A 170 -10.50 11.23 -6.97
C SER A 170 -9.76 12.22 -7.87
N GLY A 171 -9.31 13.36 -7.34
CA GLY A 171 -8.65 14.40 -8.12
C GLY A 171 -7.12 14.27 -8.14
N VAL A 172 -6.52 13.82 -7.04
CA VAL A 172 -5.08 13.76 -6.82
C VAL A 172 -4.59 12.32 -6.95
N PHE A 173 -5.01 11.40 -6.07
CA PHE A 173 -4.49 10.03 -6.06
C PHE A 173 -4.81 9.25 -7.34
N HIS A 174 -6.01 9.38 -7.89
CA HIS A 174 -6.33 8.75 -9.19
C HIS A 174 -5.53 9.35 -10.37
N ASN A 175 -4.89 10.50 -10.19
CA ASN A 175 -4.07 11.17 -11.19
C ASN A 175 -2.58 11.16 -10.81
N LEU A 176 -2.19 10.44 -9.76
CA LEU A 176 -0.83 10.44 -9.22
C LEU A 176 0.17 9.83 -10.22
N GLU A 177 -0.22 8.80 -10.97
CA GLU A 177 0.55 8.24 -12.08
C GLU A 177 1.10 9.34 -13.01
N LYS A 178 0.25 10.30 -13.41
CA LYS A 178 0.67 11.38 -14.33
C LYS A 178 1.71 12.29 -13.72
N ALA A 179 1.55 12.64 -12.44
CA ALA A 179 2.52 13.45 -11.71
C ALA A 179 3.85 12.71 -11.55
N LEU A 180 3.81 11.41 -11.23
CA LEU A 180 4.99 10.55 -11.16
C LEU A 180 5.69 10.42 -12.52
N THR A 181 4.94 10.27 -13.62
CA THR A 181 5.50 10.27 -14.97
C THR A 181 6.20 11.59 -15.29
N GLU A 182 5.61 12.73 -14.95
CA GLU A 182 6.24 14.04 -15.13
C GLU A 182 7.53 14.16 -14.29
N ALA A 183 7.49 13.74 -13.03
CA ALA A 183 8.67 13.73 -12.17
C ALA A 183 9.79 12.83 -12.73
N ASN A 184 9.43 11.64 -13.22
CA ASN A 184 10.33 10.72 -13.90
C ASN A 184 10.96 11.36 -15.14
N ASN A 185 10.17 12.06 -15.97
CA ASN A 185 10.67 12.74 -17.16
C ASN A 185 11.70 13.81 -16.81
N ILE A 186 11.47 14.60 -15.75
CA ILE A 186 12.45 15.58 -15.28
C ILE A 186 13.78 14.90 -14.90
N LEU A 187 13.72 13.76 -14.20
CA LEU A 187 14.90 12.98 -13.83
C LEU A 187 15.64 12.42 -15.06
N VAL A 188 14.90 11.87 -16.02
CA VAL A 188 15.43 11.32 -17.28
C VAL A 188 16.10 12.40 -18.13
N ASP A 189 15.48 13.58 -18.24
CA ASP A 189 16.02 14.72 -18.98
C ASP A 189 17.34 15.20 -18.39
N ASN A 190 17.47 15.12 -17.06
CA ASN A 190 18.69 15.39 -16.31
C ASN A 190 19.67 14.20 -16.27
N LYS A 191 19.45 13.16 -17.08
CA LYS A 191 20.30 11.97 -17.24
C LYS A 191 20.40 11.08 -16.00
N VAL A 192 19.40 11.12 -15.14
CA VAL A 192 19.28 10.24 -13.97
C VAL A 192 18.64 8.92 -14.40
N LEU A 193 19.47 7.88 -14.54
CA LEU A 193 19.08 6.53 -14.99
C LEU A 193 18.01 6.52 -16.13
N PRO A 194 18.31 7.09 -17.30
CA PRO A 194 17.35 7.16 -18.41
C PRO A 194 16.94 5.77 -18.92
N ASP A 195 17.84 4.79 -18.87
CA ASP A 195 17.62 3.45 -19.43
C ASP A 195 17.02 2.43 -18.44
N LEU A 196 16.57 2.90 -17.26
CA LEU A 196 16.09 2.04 -16.16
C LEU A 196 14.98 1.07 -16.62
N ASP A 197 13.99 1.58 -17.36
CA ASP A 197 12.82 0.80 -17.79
C ASP A 197 13.17 -0.24 -18.86
N MET A 198 14.16 0.06 -19.71
CA MET A 198 14.68 -0.91 -20.70
C MET A 198 15.45 -2.04 -20.01
N ALA A 199 16.23 -1.72 -18.98
CA ALA A 199 16.98 -2.70 -18.20
C ALA A 199 16.08 -3.59 -17.32
N ALA A 200 14.95 -3.06 -16.83
CA ALA A 200 13.93 -3.83 -16.13
C ALA A 200 13.20 -4.80 -17.08
N ARG A 201 12.74 -4.32 -18.24
CA ARG A 201 12.06 -5.15 -19.27
C ARG A 201 12.96 -6.26 -19.82
N SER A 202 14.22 -5.95 -20.12
CA SER A 202 15.20 -6.94 -20.60
C SER A 202 15.44 -8.07 -19.59
N ARG A 203 15.52 -7.75 -18.28
CA ARG A 203 15.68 -8.74 -17.21
C ARG A 203 14.47 -9.66 -17.10
N THR A 204 13.26 -9.11 -17.13
CA THR A 204 12.02 -9.89 -17.11
C THR A 204 11.91 -10.82 -18.32
N GLU A 205 12.23 -10.34 -19.53
CA GLU A 205 12.25 -11.16 -20.75
C GLU A 205 13.29 -12.28 -20.69
N GLN A 206 14.47 -12.02 -20.12
CA GLN A 206 15.55 -12.99 -20.02
C GLN A 206 15.27 -14.03 -18.92
N GLN A 207 14.53 -13.67 -17.87
CA GLN A 207 14.05 -14.61 -16.86
C GLN A 207 12.92 -15.50 -17.41
N ASN A 208 11.99 -14.94 -18.19
CA ASN A 208 10.93 -15.69 -18.89
C ASN A 208 11.49 -16.65 -19.96
N LYS A 209 12.59 -16.28 -20.64
CA LYS A 209 13.29 -17.18 -21.58
C LYS A 209 14.03 -18.33 -20.89
N ARG A 210 14.42 -18.17 -19.62
CA ARG A 210 15.07 -19.23 -18.82
C ARG A 210 14.06 -20.21 -18.21
N SER A 211 12.83 -19.77 -17.94
CA SER A 211 11.73 -20.66 -17.51
C SER A 211 11.08 -21.41 -18.68
N SER A 212 11.26 -20.96 -19.94
CA SER A 212 10.84 -21.69 -21.14
C SER A 212 11.96 -22.57 -21.73
N ARG A 213 12.28 -23.70 -21.09
CA ARG A 213 13.05 -24.79 -21.73
C ARG A 213 12.10 -25.97 -22.06
N PRO A 214 12.23 -26.63 -23.25
CA PRO A 214 11.12 -27.37 -23.86
C PRO A 214 10.68 -28.63 -23.10
N GLN A 215 9.36 -28.84 -23.03
CA GLN A 215 8.77 -30.12 -22.67
C GLN A 215 9.28 -31.23 -23.60
N LYS A 216 9.93 -32.24 -23.03
CA LYS A 216 10.20 -33.50 -23.74
C LYS A 216 8.89 -34.23 -24.01
N ILE A 217 8.79 -34.70 -25.24
CA ILE A 217 7.69 -35.44 -25.85
C ILE A 217 7.51 -36.79 -25.11
N ASN A 218 6.24 -37.15 -24.86
CA ASN A 218 5.78 -38.34 -24.12
C ASN A 218 5.99 -39.66 -24.90
N PRO A 219 6.35 -40.78 -24.24
CA PRO A 219 6.31 -42.12 -24.83
C PRO A 219 5.13 -42.98 -24.36
N THR A 220 3.87 -42.52 -24.51
CA THR A 220 2.68 -43.37 -24.25
C THR A 220 1.50 -43.17 -25.22
N ASP A 221 1.68 -42.53 -26.38
CA ASP A 221 0.67 -42.48 -27.46
C ASP A 221 0.69 -43.72 -28.37
N ARG A 222 0.65 -44.93 -27.80
CA ARG A 222 0.53 -46.16 -28.61
C ARG A 222 -0.41 -47.25 -28.12
N ALA A 223 -1.34 -46.95 -27.23
CA ALA A 223 -2.34 -47.94 -26.87
C ALA A 223 -3.72 -47.29 -26.69
N PHE A 224 -4.66 -47.74 -27.55
CA PHE A 224 -6.10 -47.56 -27.46
C PHE A 224 -6.71 -46.28 -28.06
N ALA A 225 -6.56 -46.16 -29.38
CA ALA A 225 -7.67 -45.73 -30.22
C ALA A 225 -8.65 -46.91 -30.40
N THR A 226 -9.68 -47.02 -29.56
CA THR A 226 -10.91 -47.76 -29.89
C THR A 226 -12.12 -47.20 -29.13
N ALA A 227 -13.03 -46.59 -29.89
CA ALA A 227 -14.48 -46.70 -29.82
C ALA A 227 -15.24 -46.33 -28.52
N GLY A 228 -16.24 -45.46 -28.70
CA GLY A 228 -17.60 -45.79 -28.25
C GLY A 228 -18.17 -44.96 -27.10
N ALA A 229 -19.18 -44.17 -27.46
CA ALA A 229 -20.15 -43.46 -26.64
C ALA A 229 -20.59 -44.08 -25.30
N ALA A 230 -20.81 -43.18 -24.33
CA ALA A 230 -21.92 -43.13 -23.38
C ALA A 230 -22.32 -44.42 -22.64
N ALA A 231 -21.90 -44.54 -21.39
CA ALA A 231 -22.69 -44.96 -20.22
C ALA A 231 -21.75 -45.16 -19.01
N GLY A 232 -21.86 -44.31 -17.99
CA GLY A 232 -20.93 -44.39 -16.86
C GLY A 232 -21.34 -43.67 -15.58
N GLY A 233 -22.64 -43.40 -15.38
CA GLY A 233 -23.19 -42.77 -14.18
C GLY A 233 -23.16 -43.62 -12.90
N GLN A 234 -22.54 -44.80 -12.91
CA GLN A 234 -22.49 -45.70 -11.74
C GLN A 234 -21.06 -46.04 -11.27
N GLN A 235 -20.01 -45.62 -11.97
CA GLN A 235 -18.63 -45.98 -11.59
C GLN A 235 -17.94 -44.93 -10.70
N LEU A 236 -18.33 -43.65 -10.78
CA LEU A 236 -17.80 -42.59 -9.91
C LEU A 236 -18.25 -42.74 -8.44
N LEU A 237 -19.47 -43.25 -8.21
CA LEU A 237 -19.98 -43.52 -6.86
C LEU A 237 -19.24 -44.68 -6.18
N SER A 238 -18.72 -45.63 -6.97
CA SER A 238 -17.99 -46.80 -6.46
C SER A 238 -16.51 -46.48 -6.15
N VAL A 239 -15.95 -45.44 -6.77
CA VAL A 239 -14.57 -44.96 -6.49
C VAL A 239 -14.55 -44.07 -5.25
N MET A 240 -15.58 -43.25 -5.01
CA MET A 240 -15.69 -42.45 -3.78
C MET A 240 -15.94 -43.30 -2.53
N GLN A 241 -16.50 -44.50 -2.68
CA GLN A 241 -16.72 -45.42 -1.55
C GLN A 241 -15.49 -46.28 -1.19
N LYS A 242 -14.38 -46.13 -1.92
CA LYS A 242 -13.13 -46.88 -1.71
C LYS A 242 -11.91 -46.03 -1.35
N LEU A 243 -12.08 -44.73 -1.15
CA LEU A 243 -11.03 -43.83 -0.65
C LEU A 243 -11.25 -43.59 0.83
N GLU A 244 -10.80 -44.55 1.62
CA GLU A 244 -10.69 -44.43 3.08
C GLU A 244 -9.46 -43.56 3.43
N PRO A 245 -9.49 -42.68 4.45
CA PRO A 245 -8.50 -41.60 4.66
C PRO A 245 -7.08 -42.04 5.06
N GLN A 246 -6.71 -43.32 4.98
CA GLN A 246 -5.53 -43.84 5.69
C GLN A 246 -4.26 -44.03 4.85
N ASN A 247 -4.25 -43.70 3.55
CA ASN A 247 -3.06 -43.95 2.70
C ASN A 247 -2.46 -42.72 1.98
N LEU A 248 -3.06 -41.53 2.06
CA LEU A 248 -2.41 -40.32 1.51
C LEU A 248 -1.16 -39.93 2.30
N SER A 249 -1.23 -39.98 3.63
CA SER A 249 -0.13 -39.55 4.51
C SER A 249 1.15 -40.36 4.32
N LYS A 250 1.03 -41.65 3.98
CA LYS A 250 2.18 -42.55 3.76
C LYS A 250 2.83 -42.36 2.39
N SER A 251 2.04 -42.01 1.37
CA SER A 251 2.55 -41.74 0.02
C SER A 251 3.18 -40.36 -0.09
N VAL A 252 2.64 -39.35 0.62
CA VAL A 252 3.22 -38.00 0.72
C VAL A 252 4.52 -38.02 1.54
N GLY A 253 4.56 -38.78 2.64
CA GLY A 253 5.79 -38.94 3.43
C GLY A 253 6.97 -39.54 2.64
N LYS A 254 6.68 -40.51 1.76
CA LYS A 254 7.71 -41.15 0.91
C LYS A 254 8.25 -40.25 -0.20
N LEU A 255 7.48 -39.26 -0.66
CA LEU A 255 7.95 -38.29 -1.66
C LEU A 255 8.76 -37.15 -1.02
N LEU A 256 8.43 -36.75 0.21
CA LEU A 256 9.12 -35.66 0.92
C LEU A 256 10.50 -36.07 1.46
N GLU A 257 10.68 -37.34 1.80
CA GLU A 257 11.97 -37.91 2.21
C GLU A 257 12.97 -38.04 1.05
N GLN A 258 12.49 -38.05 -0.19
CA GLN A 258 13.36 -38.28 -1.36
C GLN A 258 14.01 -36.98 -1.89
N GLU A 259 13.56 -35.80 -1.44
CA GLU A 259 13.94 -34.52 -2.07
C GLU A 259 14.40 -33.39 -1.13
N SER A 260 14.55 -33.59 0.18
CA SER A 260 14.82 -32.47 1.09
C SER A 260 15.97 -32.68 2.07
N SER A 261 16.88 -31.69 2.11
CA SER A 261 18.05 -31.66 2.99
C SER A 261 17.66 -31.19 4.39
N ALA A 262 18.01 -32.00 5.39
CA ALA A 262 17.56 -31.93 6.79
C ALA A 262 17.86 -30.61 7.54
N ASP A 263 18.75 -29.76 7.04
CA ASP A 263 19.14 -28.53 7.71
C ASP A 263 18.15 -27.36 7.53
N THR A 264 17.29 -27.39 6.50
CA THR A 264 16.35 -26.28 6.22
C THR A 264 15.04 -26.37 7.03
N LEU A 265 14.54 -27.58 7.26
CA LEU A 265 13.30 -27.81 8.02
C LEU A 265 13.43 -27.52 9.51
N ARG A 266 14.63 -27.68 10.08
CA ARG A 266 14.86 -27.51 11.52
C ARG A 266 14.92 -26.04 11.94
N ALA A 267 15.33 -25.15 11.04
CA ALA A 267 15.35 -23.71 11.29
C ALA A 267 13.94 -23.09 11.17
N ILE A 268 13.12 -23.58 10.24
CA ILE A 268 11.76 -23.08 10.01
C ILE A 268 10.80 -23.51 11.14
N ASP A 269 10.97 -24.72 11.69
CA ASP A 269 10.12 -25.24 12.77
C ASP A 269 10.35 -24.52 14.12
N SER A 270 11.60 -24.16 14.44
CA SER A 270 11.91 -23.40 15.67
C SER A 270 11.44 -21.95 15.63
N GLU A 271 11.66 -21.27 14.49
CA GLU A 271 11.29 -19.85 14.33
C GLU A 271 9.76 -19.67 14.34
N SER A 272 9.02 -20.65 13.78
CA SER A 272 7.56 -20.67 13.81
C SER A 272 6.99 -20.88 15.22
N SER A 273 7.64 -21.74 16.03
CA SER A 273 7.23 -21.99 17.43
C SER A 273 7.40 -20.74 18.30
N ASP A 274 8.51 -20.02 18.13
CA ASP A 274 8.78 -18.80 18.90
C ASP A 274 7.81 -17.66 18.56
N ILE A 275 7.45 -17.51 17.28
CA ILE A 275 6.45 -16.53 16.84
C ILE A 275 5.07 -16.87 17.42
N VAL A 276 4.67 -18.15 17.39
CA VAL A 276 3.38 -18.59 17.98
C VAL A 276 3.35 -18.33 19.49
N ASN A 277 4.45 -18.61 20.21
CA ASN A 277 4.54 -18.35 21.64
C ASN A 277 4.52 -16.85 21.96
N LEU A 278 5.20 -16.01 21.17
CA LEU A 278 5.21 -14.55 21.35
C LEU A 278 3.83 -13.95 21.11
N VAL A 279 3.15 -14.37 20.04
CA VAL A 279 1.78 -13.94 19.75
C VAL A 279 0.84 -14.41 20.87
N THR A 280 0.97 -15.65 21.33
CA THR A 280 0.16 -16.18 22.45
C THR A 280 0.37 -15.37 23.74
N PHE A 281 1.63 -15.04 24.06
CA PHE A 281 1.96 -14.23 25.23
C PHE A 281 1.39 -12.80 25.13
N LEU A 282 1.47 -12.18 23.94
CA LEU A 282 0.91 -10.85 23.70
C LEU A 282 -0.61 -10.83 23.88
N TYR A 283 -1.31 -11.90 23.45
CA TYR A 283 -2.75 -12.03 23.64
C TYR A 283 -3.15 -12.14 25.11
N GLU A 284 -2.46 -12.97 25.88
CA GLU A 284 -2.69 -13.12 27.33
C GLU A 284 -2.45 -11.80 28.09
N GLU A 285 -1.43 -11.04 27.69
CA GLU A 285 -1.09 -9.77 28.33
C GLU A 285 -2.15 -8.68 28.04
N ILE A 286 -2.60 -8.57 26.77
CA ILE A 286 -3.68 -7.66 26.36
C ILE A 286 -5.00 -8.00 27.06
N TRP A 287 -5.26 -9.29 27.28
CA TRP A 287 -6.49 -9.74 27.94
C TRP A 287 -6.49 -9.44 29.44
N ASN A 288 -5.36 -9.62 30.12
CA ASN A 288 -5.21 -9.37 31.55
C ASN A 288 -5.08 -7.87 31.89
N ASP A 289 -4.73 -7.02 30.92
CA ASP A 289 -4.68 -5.58 31.11
C ASP A 289 -6.09 -4.97 31.27
N LYS A 290 -6.37 -4.38 32.43
CA LYS A 290 -7.66 -3.78 32.78
C LYS A 290 -7.88 -2.42 32.09
N THR A 291 -6.86 -1.83 31.48
CA THR A 291 -6.92 -0.54 30.78
C THR A 291 -7.37 -0.66 29.33
N VAL A 292 -7.30 -1.87 28.75
CA VAL A 292 -7.71 -2.13 27.37
C VAL A 292 -9.25 -2.23 27.29
N PRO A 293 -9.91 -1.41 26.44
CA PRO A 293 -11.37 -1.45 26.28
C PRO A 293 -11.89 -2.82 25.79
N ILE A 294 -13.05 -3.24 26.31
CA ILE A 294 -13.71 -4.52 25.96
C ILE A 294 -13.87 -4.73 24.44
N PRO A 295 -14.20 -3.72 23.61
CA PRO A 295 -14.28 -3.90 22.16
C PRO A 295 -12.96 -4.36 21.51
N VAL A 296 -11.82 -3.87 22.00
CA VAL A 296 -10.48 -4.23 21.49
C VAL A 296 -10.11 -5.66 21.90
N LYS A 297 -10.52 -6.07 23.10
CA LYS A 297 -10.39 -7.46 23.57
C LYS A 297 -11.20 -8.44 22.72
N GLU A 298 -12.41 -8.05 22.30
CA GLU A 298 -13.28 -8.90 21.48
C GLU A 298 -12.83 -8.99 20.00
N LEU A 299 -12.27 -7.92 19.42
CA LEU A 299 -11.68 -7.94 18.07
C LEU A 299 -10.47 -8.87 17.98
N SER A 300 -9.65 -8.90 19.03
CA SER A 300 -8.52 -9.84 19.13
C SER A 300 -9.02 -11.29 19.11
N ARG A 301 -10.12 -11.60 19.81
CA ARG A 301 -10.74 -12.95 19.81
C ARG A 301 -11.23 -13.38 18.42
N GLN A 302 -11.80 -12.47 17.64
CA GLN A 302 -12.31 -12.79 16.30
C GLN A 302 -11.18 -13.09 15.29
N ASN A 303 -10.08 -12.34 15.35
CA ASN A 303 -8.95 -12.55 14.45
C ASN A 303 -8.19 -13.86 14.75
N SER A 304 -8.10 -14.29 16.02
CA SER A 304 -7.48 -15.57 16.37
C SER A 304 -8.30 -16.78 15.87
N ASN A 305 -9.63 -16.73 16.02
CA ASN A 305 -10.50 -17.80 15.53
C ASN A 305 -10.54 -17.91 13.99
N ASN A 306 -10.50 -16.78 13.29
CA ASN A 306 -10.46 -16.75 11.82
C ASN A 306 -9.16 -17.35 11.25
N ASN A 307 -8.04 -17.26 11.98
CA ASN A 307 -6.77 -17.84 11.55
C ASN A 307 -6.67 -19.36 11.79
N ILE A 308 -7.41 -19.90 12.77
CA ILE A 308 -7.47 -21.36 13.01
C ILE A 308 -8.38 -22.05 11.98
N GLU A 309 -9.47 -21.40 11.55
CA GLU A 309 -10.33 -21.94 10.49
C GLU A 309 -9.67 -21.89 9.10
N ASN A 310 -8.84 -20.88 8.82
CA ASN A 310 -8.08 -20.79 7.57
C ASN A 310 -6.86 -21.72 7.48
N SER A 311 -6.43 -22.34 8.59
CA SER A 311 -5.37 -23.37 8.56
C SER A 311 -5.90 -24.79 8.41
N LEU A 312 -7.23 -24.98 8.35
CA LEU A 312 -7.90 -26.28 8.24
C LEU A 312 -8.67 -26.47 6.91
N ASN A 313 -8.54 -25.52 5.96
CA ASN A 313 -8.98 -25.64 4.56
C ASN A 313 -7.80 -25.45 3.61
#